data_AF-A0A843TTA2-F1
#
_entry.id   AF-A0A843TTA2-F1
#
_cell.length_a   1.000
_cell.length_b   1.000
_cell.length_c   1.000
_cell.angle_alpha   90.00
_cell.angle_beta   90.00
_cell.angle_gamma   90.00
#
_symmetry.space_group_name_H-M   'P 1'
#
loop_
_entity.id
_entity.type
_entity.pdbx_description
1 polymer ?
#
loop_
_entity_poly.entity_id
_entity_poly.type
_entity_poly.pdbx_seq_one_letter_code
_entity_poly.pdbx_strand_id
1 'polypeptide(L)'
;MDYGPVWLRRDYWESLCHRCAIGPWQERSHAAKCNRTALPEKNVHTSGSVSYATHSQKLHHELERAPTFRELFDRTHKQKGTDDYVSESARTIAETYDRKMADRYADGTPQPDLDLEAWVDAVGWPGKG
;
A
#
# COMPACT_ATOMS: atom_id res chain seq x y z
N MET A 1 2.84 -27.71 17.55
CA MET A 1 1.67 -26.97 17.04
C MET A 1 1.57 -27.25 15.55
N ASP A 2 0.38 -27.62 15.09
CA ASP A 2 0.13 -27.90 13.68
C ASP A 2 -0.25 -26.59 13.00
N TYR A 3 0.62 -26.06 12.14
CA TYR A 3 0.48 -24.69 11.58
C TYR A 3 -0.54 -24.59 10.45
N GLY A 4 -1.32 -25.64 10.20
CA GLY A 4 -2.33 -25.67 9.14
C GLY A 4 -3.63 -24.97 9.54
N PRO A 5 -4.37 -24.39 8.57
CA PRO A 5 -5.68 -23.83 8.85
C PRO A 5 -6.66 -24.93 9.30
N VAL A 6 -7.43 -24.66 10.36
CA VAL A 6 -8.41 -25.61 10.97
C VAL A 6 -9.48 -26.14 10.00
N TRP A 7 -9.74 -25.42 8.91
CA TRP A 7 -10.73 -25.80 7.90
C TRP A 7 -10.14 -26.68 6.78
N LEU A 8 -8.82 -26.87 6.72
CA LEU A 8 -8.16 -27.66 5.70
C LEU A 8 -7.59 -28.94 6.32
N ARG A 9 -7.82 -30.09 5.68
CA ARG A 9 -7.18 -31.33 6.17
C ARG A 9 -5.66 -31.21 6.08
N ARG A 10 -5.01 -31.76 7.10
CA ARG A 10 -3.55 -31.69 7.27
C ARG A 10 -2.78 -32.20 6.05
N ASP A 11 -3.20 -33.32 5.48
CA ASP A 11 -2.54 -33.93 4.33
C ASP A 11 -2.56 -33.04 3.07
N TYR A 12 -3.66 -32.31 2.86
CA TYR A 12 -3.72 -31.30 1.80
C TYR A 12 -2.86 -30.08 2.11
N TRP A 13 -2.84 -29.62 3.36
CA TRP A 13 -1.98 -28.51 3.78
C TRP A 13 -0.49 -28.84 3.58
N GLU A 14 -0.03 -30.00 4.07
CA GLU A 14 1.34 -30.45 3.90
C GLU A 14 1.72 -30.62 2.42
N SER A 15 0.82 -31.17 1.60
CA SER A 15 1.02 -31.29 0.16
C SER A 15 1.17 -29.93 -0.54
N LEU A 16 0.39 -28.93 -0.13
CA LEU A 16 0.52 -27.56 -0.64
C LEU A 16 1.84 -26.93 -0.22
N CYS A 17 2.21 -27.05 1.07
CA CYS A 17 3.50 -26.57 1.57
C CYS A 17 4.67 -27.20 0.80
N HIS A 18 4.65 -28.51 0.59
CA HIS A 18 5.68 -29.22 -0.17
C HIS A 18 5.74 -28.72 -1.62
N ARG A 19 4.59 -28.56 -2.28
CA ARG A 19 4.52 -28.02 -3.65
C ARG A 19 5.05 -26.58 -3.74
N CYS A 20 4.80 -25.74 -2.74
CA CYS A 20 5.34 -24.39 -2.70
C CYS A 20 6.84 -24.37 -2.37
N ALA A 21 7.37 -25.45 -1.78
CA ALA A 21 8.78 -25.58 -1.42
C ALA A 21 9.65 -26.18 -2.53
N ILE A 22 9.08 -26.79 -3.57
CA ILE A 22 9.89 -27.31 -4.70
C ILE A 22 10.43 -26.20 -5.60
N GLY A 23 11.65 -26.38 -6.09
CA GLY A 23 12.40 -25.41 -6.90
C GLY A 23 11.60 -24.81 -8.07
N PRO A 24 10.90 -25.60 -8.91
CA PRO A 24 10.16 -25.05 -10.05
C PRO A 24 9.06 -24.05 -9.65
N TRP A 25 8.40 -24.26 -8.51
CA TRP A 25 7.38 -23.32 -8.04
C TRP A 25 8.02 -22.04 -7.49
N GLN A 26 9.12 -22.17 -6.75
CA GLN A 26 9.87 -21.04 -6.23
C GLN A 26 10.44 -20.17 -7.35
N GLU A 27 11.01 -20.78 -8.40
CA GLU A 27 11.49 -20.07 -9.59
C GLU A 27 10.37 -19.30 -10.28
N ARG A 28 9.20 -19.93 -10.49
CA ARG A 28 8.03 -19.24 -11.06
C ARG A 28 7.55 -18.10 -10.19
N SER A 29 7.52 -18.29 -8.87
CA SER A 29 7.13 -17.25 -7.90
C SER A 29 8.11 -16.07 -7.92
N HIS A 30 9.42 -16.36 -7.97
CA HIS A 30 10.47 -15.37 -8.09
C HIS A 30 10.39 -14.61 -9.41
N ALA A 31 10.26 -15.30 -10.55
CA ALA A 31 10.09 -14.69 -11.86
C ALA A 31 8.84 -13.79 -11.90
N ALA A 32 7.71 -14.25 -11.35
CA ALA A 32 6.50 -13.44 -11.25
C ALA A 32 6.71 -12.18 -10.37
N LYS A 33 7.48 -12.28 -9.28
CA LYS A 33 7.87 -11.13 -8.47
C LYS A 33 8.75 -10.16 -9.27
N CYS A 34 9.79 -10.65 -9.95
CA CYS A 34 10.67 -9.84 -10.80
C CYS A 34 9.91 -9.14 -11.92
N ASN A 35 8.99 -9.84 -12.59
CA ASN A 35 8.16 -9.28 -13.66
C ASN A 35 7.25 -8.17 -13.15
N ARG A 36 6.67 -8.31 -11.94
CA ARG A 36 5.91 -7.22 -11.32
C ARG A 36 6.80 -6.02 -11.02
N THR A 37 7.98 -6.23 -10.44
CA THR A 37 8.90 -5.12 -10.11
C THR A 37 9.50 -4.45 -11.35
N ALA A 38 9.63 -5.17 -12.47
CA ALA A 38 10.13 -4.62 -13.74
C ALA A 38 9.16 -3.62 -14.40
N LEU A 39 7.91 -3.56 -13.93
CA LEU A 39 6.91 -2.56 -14.36
C LEU A 39 6.54 -1.66 -13.17
N PRO A 40 7.45 -0.80 -12.70
CA PRO A 40 7.26 0.00 -11.49
C PRO A 40 6.02 0.92 -11.58
N GLU A 41 5.71 1.45 -12.76
CA GLU A 41 4.49 2.23 -12.99
C GLU A 41 3.19 1.49 -12.68
N LYS A 42 3.20 0.14 -12.72
CA LYS A 42 2.01 -0.68 -12.41
C LYS A 42 1.91 -1.07 -10.94
N ASN A 43 2.96 -0.88 -10.15
CA ASN A 43 2.92 -1.14 -8.71
C ASN A 43 2.51 0.14 -7.98
N VAL A 44 1.23 0.21 -7.61
CA VAL A 44 0.68 1.40 -6.92
C VAL A 44 0.80 1.28 -5.39
N HIS A 45 0.94 0.06 -4.85
CA HIS A 45 0.94 -0.16 -3.39
C HIS A 45 1.96 -1.22 -2.94
N THR A 46 2.50 -1.06 -1.73
CA THR A 46 3.35 -2.05 -1.02
C THR A 46 2.61 -2.84 0.06
N SER A 47 1.30 -2.61 0.24
CA SER A 47 0.51 -3.18 1.35
C SER A 47 0.26 -4.68 1.24
N GLY A 48 0.46 -5.27 0.05
CA GLY A 48 0.17 -6.69 -0.18
C GLY A 48 -1.29 -7.03 0.13
N SER A 49 -1.52 -8.07 0.94
CA SER A 49 -2.85 -8.51 1.39
C SER A 49 -3.30 -7.86 2.70
N VAL A 50 -2.56 -6.89 3.23
CA VAL A 50 -2.89 -6.21 4.48
C VAL A 50 -3.84 -5.05 4.17
N SER A 51 -4.95 -4.96 4.89
CA SER A 51 -5.92 -3.90 4.69
C SER A 51 -5.40 -2.54 5.16
N TYR A 52 -5.95 -1.47 4.60
CA TYR A 52 -5.67 -0.09 5.02
C TYR A 52 -6.00 0.14 6.50
N ALA A 53 -7.08 -0.48 7.01
CA ALA A 53 -7.45 -0.43 8.42
C ALA A 53 -6.39 -1.07 9.32
N THR A 54 -5.83 -2.21 8.92
CA THR A 54 -4.73 -2.85 9.66
C THR A 54 -3.47 -2.00 9.62
N HIS A 55 -3.16 -1.37 8.48
CA HIS A 55 -2.06 -0.40 8.41
C HIS A 55 -2.28 0.80 9.33
N SER A 56 -3.49 1.33 9.39
CA SER A 56 -3.87 2.45 10.26
C SER A 56 -3.69 2.09 11.74
N GLN A 57 -4.17 0.92 12.17
CA GLN A 57 -4.01 0.45 13.56
C GLN A 57 -2.54 0.27 13.96
N LYS A 58 -1.73 -0.32 13.06
CA LYS A 58 -0.28 -0.47 13.30
C LYS A 58 0.40 0.89 13.42
N LEU A 59 0.09 1.81 12.52
CA LEU A 59 0.68 3.14 12.51
C LEU A 59 0.22 3.97 13.71
N HIS A 60 -1.02 3.80 14.17
CA HIS A 60 -1.52 4.39 15.40
C HIS A 60 -0.69 3.99 16.62
N HIS A 61 -0.39 2.69 16.75
CA HIS A 61 0.47 2.19 17.83
C HIS A 61 1.92 2.66 17.68
N GLU A 62 2.44 2.76 16.45
CA GLU A 62 3.81 3.25 16.20
C GLU A 62 3.97 4.75 16.53
N LEU A 63 2.93 5.57 16.31
CA LEU A 63 2.96 7.02 16.52
C LEU A 63 2.40 7.47 17.87
N GLU A 64 1.75 6.56 18.61
CA GLU A 64 1.00 6.85 19.85
C GLU A 64 -0.11 7.91 19.68
N ARG A 65 -0.59 8.09 18.44
CA ARG A 65 -1.68 9.00 18.08
C ARG A 65 -2.37 8.52 16.81
N ALA A 66 -3.54 9.07 16.49
CA ALA A 66 -4.18 8.80 15.20
C ALA A 66 -3.22 9.18 14.05
N PRO A 67 -2.97 8.27 13.09
CA PRO A 67 -2.20 8.61 11.90
C PRO A 67 -3.02 9.53 11.01
N THR A 68 -2.35 10.47 10.35
CA THR A 68 -3.02 11.28 9.34
C THR A 68 -3.27 10.48 8.07
N PHE A 69 -4.20 10.95 7.24
CA PHE A 69 -4.43 10.37 5.92
C PHE A 69 -3.13 10.29 5.09
N ARG A 70 -2.32 11.35 5.13
CA ARG A 70 -1.05 11.48 4.40
C ARG A 70 -0.01 10.47 4.87
N GLU A 71 0.14 10.30 6.18
CA GLU A 71 1.06 9.31 6.76
C GLU A 71 0.66 7.88 6.41
N LEU A 72 -0.64 7.61 6.37
CA LEU A 72 -1.15 6.29 6.01
C LEU A 72 -1.00 5.99 4.52
N PHE A 73 -1.15 6.99 3.65
CA PHE A 73 -0.80 6.84 2.24
C PHE A 73 0.69 6.53 2.09
N ASP A 74 1.57 7.31 2.73
CA ASP A 74 3.02 7.11 2.64
C ASP A 74 3.41 5.71 3.11
N ARG A 75 2.82 5.23 4.21
CA ARG A 75 3.03 3.86 4.72
C ARG A 75 2.71 2.76 3.71
N THR A 76 1.82 3.04 2.76
CA THR A 76 1.30 2.07 1.80
C THR A 76 1.82 2.27 0.37
N HIS A 77 2.51 3.38 0.10
CA HIS A 77 2.99 3.79 -1.24
C HIS A 77 4.48 4.15 -1.28
N LYS A 78 5.19 4.14 -0.15
CA LYS A 78 6.65 4.21 -0.11
C LYS A 78 7.28 2.82 -0.03
N GLN A 79 8.50 2.71 -0.53
CA GLN A 79 9.28 1.48 -0.47
C GLN A 79 9.77 1.26 0.96
N LYS A 80 9.75 0.01 1.43
CA LYS A 80 10.14 -0.30 2.81
C LYS A 80 11.63 0.00 3.01
N GLY A 81 11.94 0.85 3.99
CA GLY A 81 13.31 1.18 4.35
C GLY A 81 13.93 2.30 3.51
N THR A 82 13.16 2.92 2.62
CA THR A 82 13.53 4.17 1.94
C THR A 82 12.40 5.19 2.11
N ASP A 83 12.63 6.44 1.72
CA ASP A 83 11.58 7.45 1.65
C ASP A 83 11.01 7.61 0.22
N ASP A 84 11.42 6.73 -0.69
CA ASP A 84 11.05 6.78 -2.09
C ASP A 84 9.68 6.17 -2.34
N TYR A 85 8.90 6.80 -3.22
CA TYR A 85 7.64 6.24 -3.70
C TYR A 85 7.88 5.00 -4.57
N VAL A 86 6.89 4.11 -4.57
CA VAL A 86 6.91 2.86 -5.34
C VAL A 86 6.69 3.10 -6.84
N SER A 87 6.10 4.24 -7.19
CA SER A 87 5.86 4.69 -8.55
C SER A 87 5.86 6.22 -8.64
N GLU A 88 6.13 6.74 -9.84
CA GLU A 88 6.03 8.17 -10.11
C GLU A 88 4.59 8.68 -9.90
N SER A 89 3.58 7.91 -10.28
CA SER A 89 2.18 8.27 -10.05
C SER A 89 1.87 8.46 -8.56
N ALA A 90 2.36 7.59 -7.68
CA ALA A 90 2.13 7.74 -6.24
C ALA A 90 2.78 9.02 -5.69
N ARG A 91 3.99 9.35 -6.17
CA ARG A 91 4.67 10.61 -5.86
C ARG A 91 3.87 11.82 -6.35
N THR A 92 3.46 11.83 -7.61
CA THR A 92 2.69 12.93 -8.20
C THR A 92 1.37 13.17 -7.48
N ILE A 93 0.68 12.10 -7.06
CA ILE A 93 -0.56 12.20 -6.26
C ILE A 93 -0.26 12.88 -4.92
N ALA A 94 0.78 12.42 -4.21
CA ALA A 94 1.16 12.98 -2.92
C ALA A 94 1.52 14.47 -3.03
N GLU A 95 2.42 14.82 -3.95
CA GLU A 95 2.88 16.20 -4.17
C GLU A 95 1.73 17.12 -4.63
N THR A 96 0.83 16.63 -5.49
CA THR A 96 -0.33 17.40 -5.94
C THR A 96 -1.33 17.65 -4.81
N TYR A 97 -1.57 16.63 -3.98
CA TYR A 97 -2.41 16.76 -2.80
C TYR A 97 -1.82 17.77 -1.82
N ASP A 98 -0.54 17.63 -1.47
CA ASP A 98 0.14 18.51 -0.51
C ASP A 98 0.14 19.97 -0.96
N ARG A 99 0.39 20.21 -2.26
CA ARG A 99 0.27 21.56 -2.85
C ARG A 99 -1.14 22.11 -2.73
N LYS A 100 -2.17 21.32 -3.05
CA LYS A 100 -3.57 21.76 -2.92
C LYS A 100 -3.96 22.06 -1.48
N MET A 101 -3.51 21.25 -0.52
CA MET A 101 -3.73 21.50 0.90
C MET A 101 -3.04 22.81 1.32
N ALA A 102 -1.79 23.02 0.90
CA ALA A 102 -1.06 24.26 1.19
C ALA A 102 -1.78 25.49 0.60
N ASP A 103 -2.25 25.41 -0.65
CA ASP A 103 -2.94 26.51 -1.33
C ASP A 103 -4.30 26.83 -0.69
N ARG A 104 -5.10 25.81 -0.36
CA ARG A 104 -6.47 25.96 0.18
C ARG A 104 -6.50 26.47 1.62
N TYR A 105 -5.52 26.10 2.43
CA TYR A 105 -5.49 26.39 3.87
C TYR A 105 -4.38 27.39 4.24
N ALA A 106 -3.84 28.13 3.25
CA ALA A 106 -2.77 29.12 3.44
C ALA A 106 -3.16 30.29 4.37
N ASP A 107 -4.44 30.60 4.47
CA ASP A 107 -4.99 31.74 5.21
C ASP A 107 -5.24 31.46 6.70
N GLY A 108 -4.80 30.30 7.19
CA GLY A 108 -4.99 29.88 8.58
C GLY A 108 -6.34 29.20 8.84
N THR A 109 -7.11 28.89 7.78
CA THR A 109 -8.26 28.00 7.89
C THR A 109 -7.83 26.65 8.47
N PRO A 110 -8.55 26.09 9.47
CA PRO A 110 -8.21 24.79 10.02
C PRO A 110 -8.18 23.70 8.95
N GLN A 111 -7.02 23.07 8.79
CA GLN A 111 -6.82 22.01 7.80
C GLN A 111 -7.51 20.71 8.28
N PRO A 112 -8.40 20.10 7.47
CA PRO A 112 -8.93 18.78 7.78
C PRO A 112 -7.86 17.70 7.55
N ASP A 113 -8.02 16.54 8.19
CA ASP A 113 -7.13 15.39 7.97
C ASP A 113 -7.17 14.90 6.49
N LEU A 114 -8.37 14.90 5.90
CA LEU A 114 -8.59 14.60 4.49
C LEU A 114 -9.50 15.64 3.86
N ASP A 115 -9.00 16.37 2.85
CA ASP A 115 -9.82 17.13 1.93
C ASP A 115 -10.16 16.24 0.72
N LEU A 116 -11.39 15.75 0.67
CA LEU A 116 -11.82 14.77 -0.33
C LEU A 116 -11.76 15.33 -1.75
N GLU A 117 -12.02 16.63 -1.95
CA GLU A 117 -11.95 17.23 -3.29
C GLU A 117 -10.51 17.39 -3.74
N ALA A 118 -9.63 17.90 -2.88
CA ALA A 118 -8.20 17.99 -3.18
C ALA A 118 -7.62 16.61 -3.49
N TRP A 119 -8.09 15.58 -2.77
CA TRP A 119 -7.73 14.19 -3.01
C TRP A 119 -8.21 13.67 -4.36
N VAL A 120 -9.49 13.85 -4.69
CA VAL A 120 -10.09 13.41 -5.97
C VAL A 120 -9.39 14.05 -7.16
N ASP A 121 -9.05 15.33 -7.05
CA ASP A 121 -8.28 16.04 -8.08
C ASP A 121 -6.85 15.48 -8.20
N ALA A 122 -6.19 15.21 -7.06
CA ALA A 122 -4.81 14.71 -7.06
C ALA A 122 -4.67 13.31 -7.64
N VAL A 123 -5.64 12.41 -7.37
CA VAL A 123 -5.66 11.08 -8.00
C VAL A 123 -6.04 11.11 -9.48
N GLY A 124 -6.55 12.25 -9.96
CA GLY A 124 -6.94 12.43 -11.35
C GLY A 124 -8.02 11.44 -11.78
N TRP A 125 -9.02 11.18 -10.90
CA TRP A 125 -10.11 10.27 -11.23
C TRP A 125 -10.68 10.68 -12.59
N PRO A 126 -10.69 9.81 -13.62
CA PRO A 126 -11.22 10.17 -14.91
C PRO A 126 -12.70 10.48 -14.68
N GLY A 127 -13.05 11.76 -14.75
CA GLY A 127 -14.44 12.18 -14.85
C GLY A 127 -15.06 11.31 -15.95
N LYS A 128 -16.19 10.67 -15.64
CA LYS A 128 -16.87 9.78 -16.58
C LYS A 128 -17.02 10.52 -17.92
N GLY A 129 -16.24 10.11 -18.91
CA GLY A 129 -16.46 10.38 -20.33
C GLY A 129 -17.32 9.28 -20.92
#